data_AF-A0A1W1HD51-F1
#
_entry.id   AF-A0A1W1HD51-F1
#
_cell.length_a   1.000
_cell.length_b   1.000
_cell.length_c   1.000
_cell.angle_alpha   90.00
_cell.angle_beta   90.00
_cell.angle_gamma   90.00
#
_symmetry.space_group_name_H-M   'P 1'
#
loop_
_entity.id
_entity.type
_entity.pdbx_description
1 polymer ?
#
loop_
_entity_poly.entity_id
_entity_poly.type
_entity_poly.pdbx_seq_one_letter_code
_entity_poly.pdbx_strand_id
1 'polypeptide(L)'
;MLKEICDDVYNEFLLGEKSNKKSLSEKIRKLDGFFYRGKQMTLDSLEILFDLERKMIHSKGPNKQRIERTILKGLSRYTFENHYFMDTESDIKKRTSEEEQEYLIALKLVDFAEELFAMNISRDSFANKRKGLALEMLIALANHYDIPKIFELCSIALKSKKRELILSGIEFLESYGNDQDEPLHSDTIEILDEIIFDTRDRTIAVSALDIQIQKGHIGEFEAMSRLDEWKEKYLK
;
A
#
# COMPACT_ATOMS: atom_id res chain seq x y z
N MET A 1 -8.74 -19.60 -16.12
CA MET A 1 -9.20 -18.21 -16.30
C MET A 1 -8.21 -17.16 -15.82
N LEU A 2 -7.96 -16.94 -14.50
CA LEU A 2 -7.01 -15.89 -14.07
C LEU A 2 -5.58 -16.17 -14.54
N LYS A 3 -5.12 -17.42 -14.38
CA LYS A 3 -3.82 -17.86 -14.89
C LYS A 3 -3.62 -17.51 -16.38
N GLU A 4 -4.62 -17.80 -17.21
CA GLU A 4 -4.59 -17.48 -18.65
C GLU A 4 -4.53 -15.96 -18.90
N ILE A 5 -5.25 -15.15 -18.10
CA ILE A 5 -5.16 -13.69 -18.19
C ILE A 5 -3.74 -13.21 -17.84
N CYS A 6 -3.15 -13.73 -16.77
CA CYS A 6 -1.80 -13.38 -16.33
C CYS A 6 -0.73 -13.83 -17.35
N ASP A 7 -0.84 -15.05 -17.87
CA ASP A 7 0.03 -15.58 -18.91
C ASP A 7 -0.10 -14.76 -20.21
N ASP A 8 -1.32 -14.39 -20.61
CA ASP A 8 -1.55 -13.51 -21.76
C ASP A 8 -0.91 -12.13 -21.58
N VAL A 9 -1.06 -11.51 -20.41
CA VAL A 9 -0.43 -10.22 -20.09
C VAL A 9 1.09 -10.33 -20.17
N TYR A 10 1.66 -11.38 -19.57
CA TYR A 10 3.10 -11.58 -19.54
C TYR A 10 3.67 -11.87 -20.95
N ASN A 11 3.05 -12.78 -21.70
CA ASN A 11 3.46 -13.11 -23.05
C ASN A 11 3.39 -11.89 -23.98
N GLU A 12 2.31 -11.11 -23.91
CA GLU A 12 2.17 -9.89 -24.70
C GLU A 12 3.19 -8.82 -24.27
N PHE A 13 3.50 -8.72 -22.97
CA PHE A 13 4.57 -7.85 -22.47
C PHE A 13 5.94 -8.25 -23.03
N LEU A 14 6.26 -9.56 -23.09
CA LEU A 14 7.52 -10.06 -23.64
C LEU A 14 7.71 -9.75 -25.13
N LEU A 15 6.63 -9.55 -25.89
CA LEU A 15 6.71 -9.10 -27.28
C LEU A 15 7.23 -7.65 -27.40
N GLY A 16 7.20 -6.86 -26.32
CA GLY A 16 7.80 -5.53 -26.27
C GLY A 16 7.26 -4.60 -27.36
N GLU A 17 8.15 -4.00 -28.16
CA GLU A 17 7.77 -3.12 -29.28
C GLU A 17 7.08 -3.87 -30.44
N LYS A 18 7.22 -5.20 -30.52
CA LYS A 18 6.51 -6.02 -31.50
C LYS A 18 5.06 -6.29 -31.10
N SER A 19 4.70 -5.99 -29.85
CA SER A 19 3.31 -6.04 -29.39
C SER A 19 2.49 -4.93 -30.06
N ASN A 20 1.28 -5.27 -30.49
CA ASN A 20 0.29 -4.26 -30.77
C ASN A 20 -0.09 -3.58 -29.45
N LYS A 21 0.25 -2.30 -29.26
CA LYS A 21 -0.06 -1.52 -28.04
C LYS A 21 -1.54 -1.62 -27.61
N LYS A 22 -2.47 -1.82 -28.56
CA LYS A 22 -3.89 -2.06 -28.27
C LYS A 22 -4.11 -3.44 -27.62
N SER A 23 -3.42 -4.48 -28.10
CA SER A 23 -3.46 -5.84 -27.53
C SER A 23 -3.07 -5.85 -26.06
N LEU A 24 -1.88 -5.34 -25.72
CA LEU A 24 -1.42 -5.30 -24.31
C LEU A 24 -2.38 -4.50 -23.43
N SER A 25 -2.90 -3.38 -23.92
CA SER A 25 -3.86 -2.56 -23.17
C SER A 25 -5.18 -3.31 -22.92
N GLU A 26 -5.64 -4.13 -23.86
CA GLU A 26 -6.82 -4.98 -23.70
C GLU A 26 -6.58 -6.10 -22.68
N LYS A 27 -5.40 -6.73 -22.70
CA LYS A 27 -5.03 -7.76 -21.72
C LYS A 27 -4.93 -7.18 -20.30
N ILE A 28 -4.29 -6.02 -20.14
CA ILE A 28 -4.24 -5.30 -18.86
C ILE A 28 -5.65 -4.93 -18.39
N ARG A 29 -6.56 -4.52 -19.29
CA ARG A 29 -7.96 -4.25 -18.92
C ARG A 29 -8.70 -5.51 -18.47
N LYS A 30 -8.42 -6.67 -19.07
CA LYS A 30 -8.99 -7.95 -18.60
C LYS A 30 -8.48 -8.31 -17.21
N LEU A 31 -7.20 -8.07 -16.94
CA LEU A 31 -6.61 -8.26 -15.61
C LEU A 31 -7.24 -7.30 -14.59
N ASP A 32 -7.32 -6.01 -14.89
CA ASP A 32 -8.00 -5.03 -14.02
C ASP A 32 -9.46 -5.42 -13.79
N GLY A 33 -10.15 -5.85 -14.84
CA GLY A 33 -11.53 -6.34 -14.77
C GLY A 33 -11.73 -7.62 -13.95
N PHE A 34 -10.68 -8.41 -13.65
CA PHE A 34 -10.79 -9.53 -12.72
C PHE A 34 -11.13 -9.03 -11.31
N PHE A 35 -10.45 -7.98 -10.85
CA PHE A 35 -10.64 -7.39 -9.52
C PHE A 35 -12.05 -6.79 -9.32
N TYR A 36 -12.69 -6.30 -10.39
CA TYR A 36 -14.02 -5.66 -10.32
C TYR A 36 -15.21 -6.61 -10.48
N ARG A 37 -14.99 -7.85 -10.94
CA ARG A 37 -16.09 -8.77 -11.29
C ARG A 37 -16.66 -9.54 -10.10
N GLY A 38 -16.35 -9.14 -8.86
CA GLY A 38 -16.91 -9.74 -7.64
C GLY A 38 -16.61 -11.23 -7.48
N LYS A 39 -15.52 -11.73 -8.08
CA LYS A 39 -15.04 -13.08 -7.79
C LYS A 39 -14.27 -13.04 -6.47
N GLN A 40 -14.66 -13.87 -5.52
CA GLN A 40 -13.93 -14.06 -4.28
C GLN A 40 -12.48 -14.44 -4.59
N MET A 41 -11.53 -13.71 -4.00
CA MET A 41 -10.12 -14.04 -4.13
C MET A 41 -9.88 -15.40 -3.48
N THR A 42 -9.06 -16.23 -4.12
CA THR A 42 -8.61 -17.50 -3.55
C THR A 42 -7.11 -17.45 -3.32
N LEU A 43 -6.58 -18.34 -2.48
CA LEU A 43 -5.14 -18.49 -2.30
C LEU A 43 -4.42 -18.76 -3.63
N ASP A 44 -4.97 -19.64 -4.47
CA ASP A 44 -4.45 -19.90 -5.82
C ASP A 44 -4.44 -18.62 -6.69
N SER A 45 -5.47 -17.78 -6.56
CA SER A 45 -5.56 -16.53 -7.30
C SER A 45 -4.48 -15.54 -6.86
N LEU A 46 -4.22 -15.45 -5.55
CA LEU A 46 -3.12 -14.64 -5.01
C LEU A 46 -1.77 -15.11 -5.52
N GLU A 47 -1.47 -16.41 -5.44
CA GLU A 47 -0.17 -16.93 -5.88
C GLU A 47 0.06 -16.69 -7.38
N ILE A 48 -0.97 -16.83 -8.21
CA ILE A 48 -0.90 -16.48 -9.64
C ILE A 48 -0.56 -14.98 -9.85
N LEU A 49 -1.16 -14.10 -9.06
CA LEU A 49 -0.91 -12.64 -9.14
C LEU A 49 0.48 -12.28 -8.62
N PHE A 50 0.90 -12.86 -7.49
CA PHE A 50 2.23 -12.67 -6.90
C PHE A 50 3.32 -13.15 -7.86
N ASP A 51 3.13 -14.29 -8.51
CA ASP A 51 4.06 -14.80 -9.51
C ASP A 51 4.20 -13.87 -10.70
N LEU A 52 3.09 -13.31 -11.20
CA LEU A 52 3.15 -12.30 -12.25
C LEU A 52 3.88 -11.05 -11.77
N GLU A 53 3.56 -10.54 -10.58
CA GLU A 53 4.20 -9.34 -10.01
C GLU A 53 5.71 -9.54 -9.86
N ARG A 54 6.16 -10.65 -9.25
CA ARG A 54 7.57 -11.01 -9.12
C ARG A 54 8.27 -11.06 -10.49
N LYS A 55 7.65 -11.65 -11.51
CA LYS A 55 8.18 -11.63 -12.89
C LYS A 55 8.32 -10.21 -13.42
N MET A 56 7.32 -9.35 -13.21
CA MET A 56 7.32 -7.98 -13.70
C MET A 56 8.37 -7.10 -13.02
N ILE A 57 8.55 -7.25 -11.71
CA ILE A 57 9.55 -6.55 -10.90
C ILE A 57 10.96 -6.76 -11.47
N HIS A 58 11.30 -8.00 -11.82
CA HIS A 58 12.60 -8.37 -12.38
C HIS A 58 12.72 -8.11 -13.89
N SER A 59 11.63 -7.73 -14.55
CA SER A 59 11.62 -7.49 -15.99
C SER A 59 12.10 -6.07 -16.36
N LYS A 60 12.53 -5.94 -17.62
CA LYS A 60 12.85 -4.68 -18.26
C LYS A 60 11.93 -4.50 -19.46
N GLY A 61 11.40 -3.30 -19.64
CA GLY A 61 10.60 -2.99 -20.81
C GLY A 61 9.57 -1.89 -20.56
N PRO A 62 9.00 -1.34 -21.65
CA PRO A 62 7.90 -0.41 -21.57
C PRO A 62 6.69 -1.10 -20.93
N ASN A 63 5.84 -0.32 -20.25
CA ASN A 63 4.61 -0.79 -19.59
C ASN A 63 4.79 -1.69 -18.36
N LYS A 64 6.01 -2.08 -17.95
CA LYS A 64 6.18 -2.91 -16.74
C LYS A 64 5.50 -2.32 -15.50
N GLN A 65 5.74 -1.02 -15.27
CA GLN A 65 5.18 -0.28 -14.13
C GLN A 65 3.67 -0.10 -14.22
N ARG A 66 3.10 -0.18 -15.43
CA ARG A 66 1.66 -0.14 -15.64
C ARG A 66 1.04 -1.46 -15.18
N ILE A 67 1.68 -2.59 -15.51
CA ILE A 67 1.25 -3.91 -15.09
C ILE A 67 1.39 -4.04 -13.56
N GLU A 68 2.56 -3.69 -13.02
CA GLU A 68 2.81 -3.70 -11.56
C GLU A 68 1.74 -2.89 -10.82
N ARG A 69 1.47 -1.66 -11.29
CA ARG A 69 0.42 -0.82 -10.72
C ARG A 69 -0.97 -1.46 -10.81
N THR A 70 -1.31 -2.10 -11.91
CA THR A 70 -2.63 -2.75 -12.07
C THR A 70 -2.78 -3.90 -11.08
N ILE A 71 -1.75 -4.71 -10.87
CA ILE A 71 -1.79 -5.84 -9.93
C ILE A 71 -1.93 -5.32 -8.50
N LEU A 72 -1.00 -4.46 -8.06
CA LEU A 72 -0.98 -3.98 -6.67
C LEU A 72 -2.21 -3.14 -6.30
N LYS A 73 -2.69 -2.28 -7.22
CA LYS A 73 -3.98 -1.57 -7.00
C LYS A 73 -5.18 -2.49 -7.04
N GLY A 74 -5.10 -3.60 -7.77
CA GLY A 74 -6.15 -4.61 -7.76
C GLY A 74 -6.22 -5.31 -6.40
N LEU A 75 -5.07 -5.70 -5.86
CA LEU A 75 -4.94 -6.32 -4.55
C LEU A 75 -5.38 -5.38 -3.42
N SER A 76 -5.06 -4.08 -3.48
CA SER A 76 -5.47 -3.13 -2.43
C SER A 76 -6.97 -2.83 -2.40
N ARG A 77 -7.71 -3.18 -3.47
CA ARG A 77 -9.16 -3.06 -3.54
C ARG A 77 -9.90 -4.31 -3.09
N TYR A 78 -9.17 -5.37 -2.74
CA TYR A 78 -9.82 -6.55 -2.23
C TYR A 78 -10.47 -6.22 -0.89
N THR A 79 -11.80 -6.29 -0.87
CA THR A 79 -12.62 -6.02 0.31
C THR A 79 -12.84 -7.32 1.06
N PHE A 80 -12.65 -7.28 2.38
CA PHE A 80 -13.02 -8.36 3.26
C PHE A 80 -14.46 -8.12 3.71
N GLU A 81 -15.33 -9.13 3.59
CA GLU A 81 -16.74 -8.96 3.97
C GLU A 81 -16.93 -9.02 5.49
N ASN A 82 -15.97 -9.62 6.19
CA ASN A 82 -16.04 -9.81 7.63
C ASN A 82 -15.07 -8.90 8.38
N HIS A 83 -15.52 -8.32 9.49
CA HIS A 83 -14.68 -7.55 10.41
C HIS A 83 -14.25 -8.46 11.55
N TYR A 84 -12.96 -8.78 11.62
CA TYR A 84 -12.37 -9.63 12.63
C TYR A 84 -11.37 -8.85 13.46
N PHE A 85 -11.90 -7.85 14.16
CA PHE A 85 -11.17 -7.22 15.24
C PHE A 85 -10.90 -8.30 16.30
N MET A 86 -9.62 -8.70 16.40
CA MET A 86 -9.04 -9.52 17.48
C MET A 86 -9.29 -11.03 17.46
N ASP A 87 -8.76 -11.74 16.47
CA ASP A 87 -8.55 -13.19 16.62
C ASP A 87 -7.07 -13.55 16.53
N THR A 88 -6.57 -14.25 17.55
CA THR A 88 -5.28 -14.92 17.45
C THR A 88 -5.37 -16.06 16.43
N GLU A 89 -4.24 -16.53 15.89
CA GLU A 89 -4.19 -17.73 15.01
C GLU A 89 -4.93 -18.95 15.61
N SER A 90 -5.08 -18.99 16.94
CA SER A 90 -5.80 -20.04 17.67
C SER A 90 -7.32 -19.94 17.62
N ASP A 91 -7.87 -18.73 17.43
CA ASP A 91 -9.31 -18.46 17.38
C ASP A 91 -9.88 -18.74 15.98
N ILE A 92 -9.06 -18.52 14.95
CA ILE A 92 -9.41 -18.81 13.54
C ILE A 92 -9.59 -20.31 13.26
N LYS A 93 -8.85 -21.19 13.95
CA LYS A 93 -9.01 -22.67 13.79
C LYS A 93 -10.38 -23.21 14.22
N LYS A 94 -11.21 -22.40 14.86
CA LYS A 94 -12.55 -22.78 15.33
C LYS A 94 -13.67 -22.32 14.39
N ARG A 95 -13.33 -21.66 13.28
CA ARG A 95 -14.26 -20.95 12.40
C ARG A 95 -14.66 -21.77 11.17
N THR A 96 -15.60 -21.23 10.38
CA THR A 96 -16.00 -21.87 9.13
C THR A 96 -14.88 -21.79 8.08
N SER A 97 -14.92 -22.67 7.08
CA SER A 97 -13.85 -22.77 6.07
C SER A 97 -13.64 -21.49 5.24
N GLU A 98 -14.66 -20.65 5.12
CA GLU A 98 -14.59 -19.39 4.37
C GLU A 98 -13.80 -18.32 5.14
N GLU A 99 -14.03 -18.21 6.44
CA GLU A 99 -13.38 -17.24 7.33
C GLU A 99 -11.89 -17.57 7.52
N GLU A 100 -11.59 -18.87 7.63
CA GLU A 100 -10.21 -19.37 7.61
C GLU A 100 -9.50 -18.98 6.30
N GLN A 101 -10.20 -19.10 5.16
CA GLN A 101 -9.63 -18.74 3.87
C GLN A 101 -9.37 -17.23 3.75
N GLU A 102 -10.28 -16.37 4.20
CA GLU A 102 -10.08 -14.90 4.21
C GLU A 102 -8.90 -14.49 5.07
N TYR A 103 -8.76 -15.09 6.26
CA TYR A 103 -7.61 -14.83 7.12
C TYR A 103 -6.29 -15.27 6.49
N LEU A 104 -6.24 -16.45 5.87
CA LEU A 104 -5.04 -16.91 5.16
C LEU A 104 -4.68 -16.00 3.99
N ILE A 105 -5.68 -15.45 3.28
CA ILE A 105 -5.50 -14.45 2.23
C ILE A 105 -4.92 -13.16 2.82
N ALA A 106 -5.44 -12.69 3.96
CA ALA A 106 -4.93 -11.51 4.66
C ALA A 106 -3.45 -11.69 5.05
N LEU A 107 -3.09 -12.81 5.68
CA LEU A 107 -1.69 -13.11 6.03
C LEU A 107 -0.79 -13.14 4.79
N LYS A 108 -1.23 -13.76 3.70
CA LYS A 108 -0.47 -13.80 2.44
C LYS A 108 -0.25 -12.41 1.84
N LEU A 109 -1.20 -11.51 1.98
CA LEU A 109 -1.06 -10.12 1.54
C LEU A 109 -0.09 -9.34 2.43
N VAL A 110 -0.08 -9.58 3.75
CA VAL A 110 0.92 -9.01 4.67
C VAL A 110 2.31 -9.51 4.32
N ASP A 111 2.50 -10.82 4.21
CA ASP A 111 3.79 -11.43 3.83
C ASP A 111 4.30 -10.86 2.50
N PHE A 112 3.40 -10.68 1.54
CA PHE A 112 3.75 -10.09 0.25
C PHE A 112 4.11 -8.61 0.38
N ALA A 113 3.38 -7.82 1.16
CA ALA A 113 3.73 -6.43 1.44
C ALA A 113 5.13 -6.31 2.07
N GLU A 114 5.47 -7.19 3.01
CA GLU A 114 6.80 -7.27 3.61
C GLU A 114 7.88 -7.60 2.58
N GLU A 115 7.62 -8.56 1.70
CA GLU A 115 8.50 -8.90 0.59
C GLU A 115 8.82 -7.63 -0.24
N LEU A 116 7.80 -6.86 -0.61
CA LEU A 116 7.95 -5.62 -1.39
C LEU A 116 8.73 -4.53 -0.63
N PHE A 117 8.58 -4.45 0.69
CA PHE A 117 9.33 -3.53 1.54
C PHE A 117 10.79 -3.92 1.69
N ALA A 118 11.09 -5.23 1.78
CA ALA A 118 12.44 -5.78 1.86
C ALA A 118 13.19 -5.68 0.53
N MET A 119 12.48 -5.61 -0.60
CA MET A 119 13.10 -5.49 -1.92
C MET A 119 13.94 -4.21 -2.05
N ASN A 120 15.20 -4.40 -2.45
CA ASN A 120 16.13 -3.34 -2.79
C ASN A 120 16.75 -3.60 -4.17
N ILE A 121 16.11 -3.06 -5.20
CA ILE A 121 16.54 -3.20 -6.59
C ILE A 121 17.23 -1.92 -7.04
N SER A 122 18.49 -2.04 -7.47
CA SER A 122 19.28 -0.89 -7.92
C SER A 122 18.62 -0.20 -9.13
N ARG A 123 18.52 1.12 -9.06
CA ARG A 123 17.94 2.00 -10.11
C ARG A 123 16.49 1.67 -10.45
N ASP A 124 15.74 1.09 -9.52
CA ASP A 124 14.30 0.87 -9.68
C ASP A 124 13.51 2.14 -9.33
N SER A 125 13.09 2.88 -10.36
CA SER A 125 12.29 4.09 -10.20
C SER A 125 10.87 3.83 -9.67
N PHE A 126 10.42 2.57 -9.66
CA PHE A 126 9.10 2.21 -9.15
C PHE A 126 9.11 1.72 -7.70
N ALA A 127 10.29 1.55 -7.08
CA ALA A 127 10.42 0.91 -5.77
C ALA A 127 9.59 1.60 -4.67
N ASN A 128 9.65 2.94 -4.55
CA ASN A 128 8.88 3.66 -3.53
C ASN A 128 7.38 3.61 -3.81
N LYS A 129 6.99 3.69 -5.09
CA LYS A 129 5.59 3.56 -5.50
C LYS A 129 5.04 2.16 -5.22
N ARG A 130 5.86 1.12 -5.41
CA ARG A 130 5.53 -0.26 -5.04
C ARG A 130 5.26 -0.38 -3.54
N LYS A 131 6.12 0.21 -2.70
CA LYS A 131 5.94 0.23 -1.24
C LYS A 131 4.71 1.04 -0.81
N GLY A 132 4.44 2.17 -1.45
CA GLY A 132 3.21 2.94 -1.22
C GLY A 132 1.95 2.15 -1.57
N LEU A 133 1.95 1.45 -2.71
CA LEU A 133 0.85 0.54 -3.07
C LEU A 133 0.72 -0.64 -2.09
N ALA A 134 1.84 -1.11 -1.52
CA ALA A 134 1.81 -2.11 -0.46
C ALA A 134 1.16 -1.58 0.82
N LEU A 135 1.42 -0.32 1.20
CA LEU A 135 0.68 0.32 2.30
C LEU A 135 -0.82 0.44 1.98
N GLU A 136 -1.21 0.79 0.75
CA GLU A 136 -2.64 0.79 0.35
C GLU A 136 -3.28 -0.59 0.59
N MET A 137 -2.57 -1.69 0.30
CA MET A 137 -3.06 -3.05 0.61
C MET A 137 -3.21 -3.27 2.12
N LEU A 138 -2.23 -2.84 2.90
CA LEU A 138 -2.25 -3.02 4.36
C LEU A 138 -3.34 -2.20 5.04
N ILE A 139 -3.66 -0.99 4.55
CA ILE A 139 -4.79 -0.19 5.06
C ILE A 139 -6.09 -0.98 4.94
N ALA A 140 -6.32 -1.59 3.76
CA ALA A 140 -7.51 -2.40 3.53
C ALA A 140 -7.59 -3.60 4.49
N LEU A 141 -6.46 -4.12 4.97
CA LEU A 141 -6.42 -5.20 5.96
C LEU A 141 -6.61 -4.68 7.39
N ALA A 142 -6.00 -3.56 7.72
CA ALA A 142 -6.02 -2.97 9.06
C ALA A 142 -7.43 -2.62 9.55
N ASN A 143 -8.36 -2.32 8.64
CA ASN A 143 -9.76 -2.06 8.99
C ASN A 143 -10.55 -3.34 9.36
N HIS A 144 -9.96 -4.52 9.15
CA HIS A 144 -10.60 -5.81 9.36
C HIS A 144 -9.82 -6.73 10.30
N TYR A 145 -8.52 -6.52 10.46
CA TYR A 145 -7.62 -7.36 11.23
C TYR A 145 -6.64 -6.52 12.06
N ASP A 146 -6.42 -6.93 13.30
CA ASP A 146 -5.33 -6.39 14.12
C ASP A 146 -4.02 -7.07 13.73
N ILE A 147 -3.22 -6.39 12.92
CA ILE A 147 -1.93 -6.89 12.43
C ILE A 147 -0.83 -5.94 12.90
N PRO A 148 -0.18 -6.23 14.06
CA PRO A 148 0.78 -5.31 14.68
C PRO A 148 1.90 -4.85 13.74
N LYS A 149 2.31 -5.72 12.81
CA LYS A 149 3.40 -5.47 11.88
C LYS A 149 3.11 -4.39 10.83
N ILE A 150 1.82 -4.04 10.63
CA ILE A 150 1.43 -2.98 9.71
C ILE A 150 2.01 -1.64 10.14
N PHE A 151 2.03 -1.34 11.45
CA PHE A 151 2.60 -0.10 11.97
C PHE A 151 4.11 -0.01 11.77
N GLU A 152 4.83 -1.12 11.92
CA GLU A 152 6.28 -1.16 11.67
C GLU A 152 6.58 -0.73 10.22
N LEU A 153 5.81 -1.24 9.26
CA LEU A 153 5.95 -0.90 7.84
C LEU A 153 5.57 0.57 7.55
N CYS A 154 4.54 1.09 8.21
CA CYS A 154 4.19 2.51 8.15
C CYS A 154 5.33 3.39 8.69
N SER A 155 5.91 3.04 9.85
CA SER A 155 7.05 3.77 10.42
C SER A 155 8.26 3.77 9.48
N ILE A 156 8.54 2.63 8.81
CA ILE A 156 9.61 2.56 7.80
C ILE A 156 9.34 3.54 6.64
N ALA A 157 8.08 3.65 6.21
CA ALA A 157 7.69 4.54 5.13
C ALA A 157 7.82 6.02 5.52
N LEU A 158 7.35 6.39 6.72
CA LEU A 158 7.45 7.75 7.26
C LEU A 158 8.92 8.18 7.45
N LYS A 159 9.77 7.30 7.98
CA LYS A 159 11.23 7.55 8.16
C LYS A 159 12.02 7.57 6.84
N SER A 160 11.37 7.35 5.70
CA SER A 160 12.00 7.43 4.39
C SER A 160 12.43 8.87 4.07
N LYS A 161 13.46 9.03 3.23
CA LYS A 161 13.82 10.33 2.64
C LYS A 161 13.13 10.59 1.30
N LYS A 162 12.16 9.74 0.93
CA LYS A 162 11.52 9.75 -0.38
C LYS A 162 10.10 10.28 -0.23
N ARG A 163 9.85 11.46 -0.81
CA ARG A 163 8.55 12.16 -0.80
C ARG A 163 7.37 11.22 -0.99
N GLU A 164 7.37 10.42 -2.05
CA GLU A 164 6.25 9.52 -2.37
C GLU A 164 5.96 8.53 -1.23
N LEU A 165 7.01 8.00 -0.60
CA LEU A 165 6.85 6.99 0.45
C LEU A 165 6.43 7.63 1.79
N ILE A 166 6.94 8.82 2.10
CA ILE A 166 6.49 9.60 3.26
C ILE A 166 4.99 9.89 3.14
N LEU A 167 4.55 10.40 1.99
CA LEU A 167 3.14 10.72 1.75
C LEU A 167 2.25 9.48 1.85
N SER A 168 2.67 8.34 1.30
CA SER A 168 1.91 7.09 1.48
C SER A 168 1.85 6.63 2.95
N GLY A 169 2.88 6.92 3.76
CA GLY A 169 2.85 6.70 5.20
C GLY A 169 1.87 7.62 5.92
N ILE A 170 1.74 8.88 5.49
CA ILE A 170 0.75 9.81 6.05
C ILE A 170 -0.68 9.40 5.63
N GLU A 171 -0.89 9.07 4.35
CA GLU A 171 -2.17 8.54 3.84
C GLU A 171 -2.59 7.26 4.59
N PHE A 172 -1.61 6.42 4.97
CA PHE A 172 -1.84 5.29 5.85
C PHE A 172 -2.41 5.73 7.20
N LEU A 173 -1.78 6.70 7.88
CA LEU A 173 -2.26 7.19 9.19
C LEU A 173 -3.61 7.89 9.10
N GLU A 174 -3.88 8.61 8.01
CA GLU A 174 -5.17 9.24 7.72
C GLU A 174 -6.27 8.20 7.56
N SER A 175 -5.97 7.06 6.92
CA SER A 175 -6.97 6.03 6.64
C SER A 175 -7.12 5.04 7.80
N TYR A 176 -6.04 4.78 8.53
CA TYR A 176 -6.02 3.88 9.67
C TYR A 176 -6.79 4.49 10.85
N GLY A 177 -7.72 3.71 11.41
CA GLY A 177 -8.42 4.09 12.64
C GLY A 177 -9.41 5.24 12.48
N ASN A 178 -9.85 5.59 11.26
CA ASN A 178 -10.98 6.51 11.07
C ASN A 178 -12.27 5.99 11.71
N ASP A 179 -12.41 4.68 11.87
CA ASP A 179 -13.55 4.07 12.56
C ASP A 179 -13.33 3.95 14.09
N GLN A 180 -12.11 4.19 14.59
CA GLN A 180 -11.72 3.92 15.98
C GLN A 180 -11.41 5.18 16.82
N ASP A 181 -11.36 6.38 16.20
CA ASP A 181 -10.99 7.66 16.84
C ASP A 181 -9.73 7.55 17.73
N GLU A 182 -8.79 6.69 17.30
CA GLU A 182 -7.59 6.38 18.07
C GLU A 182 -6.55 7.50 17.94
N PRO A 183 -5.97 7.97 19.07
CA PRO A 183 -4.89 8.93 19.04
C PRO A 183 -3.63 8.32 18.44
N LEU A 184 -2.77 9.16 17.86
CA LEU A 184 -1.45 8.72 17.40
C LEU A 184 -0.58 8.28 18.58
N HIS A 185 0.16 7.18 18.38
CA HIS A 185 1.23 6.80 19.32
C HIS A 185 2.32 7.88 19.39
N SER A 186 2.96 8.01 20.55
CA SER A 186 4.06 8.94 20.82
C SER A 186 5.16 8.84 19.77
N ASP A 187 5.55 7.61 19.42
CA ASP A 187 6.63 7.35 18.49
C ASP A 187 6.28 7.86 17.07
N THR A 188 5.00 7.77 16.68
CA THR A 188 4.52 8.30 15.39
C THR A 188 4.52 9.83 15.39
N ILE A 189 4.13 10.45 16.51
CA ILE A 189 4.16 11.91 16.69
C ILE A 189 5.60 12.41 16.54
N GLU A 190 6.56 11.78 17.23
CA GLU A 190 7.98 12.14 17.14
C GLU A 190 8.51 12.06 15.70
N ILE A 191 8.16 10.99 14.98
CA ILE A 191 8.52 10.84 13.56
C ILE A 191 7.93 11.98 12.72
N LEU A 192 6.67 12.35 12.94
CA LEU A 192 6.01 13.43 12.18
C LEU A 192 6.67 14.78 12.48
N ASP A 193 7.02 15.05 13.73
CA ASP A 193 7.71 16.28 14.13
C ASP A 193 9.12 16.37 13.52
N GLU A 194 9.87 15.25 13.48
CA GLU A 194 11.14 15.16 12.76
C GLU A 194 10.96 15.46 11.26
N ILE A 195 9.93 14.88 10.63
CA ILE A 195 9.61 15.11 9.22
C ILE A 195 9.31 16.60 8.95
N ILE A 196 8.47 17.24 9.77
CA ILE A 196 8.12 18.65 9.66
C ILE A 196 9.38 19.51 9.80
N PHE A 197 10.24 19.20 10.77
CA PHE A 197 11.46 19.96 11.01
C PHE A 197 12.44 19.87 9.83
N ASP A 198 12.63 18.69 9.22
CA ASP A 198 13.66 18.44 8.22
C ASP A 198 13.23 18.69 6.76
N THR A 199 11.93 18.58 6.46
CA THR A 199 11.46 18.65 5.08
C THR A 199 11.50 20.07 4.52
N ARG A 200 11.94 20.21 3.26
CA ARG A 200 11.75 21.44 2.45
C ARG A 200 10.49 21.39 1.59
N ASP A 201 9.82 20.23 1.55
CA ASP A 201 8.60 20.05 0.78
C ASP A 201 7.41 20.52 1.61
N ARG A 202 6.78 21.61 1.18
CA ARG A 202 5.59 22.17 1.82
C ARG A 202 4.45 21.16 1.93
N THR A 203 4.25 20.32 0.91
CA THR A 203 3.19 19.31 0.94
C THR A 203 3.42 18.33 2.08
N ILE A 204 4.66 17.86 2.25
CA ILE A 204 4.99 16.94 3.35
C ILE A 204 4.76 17.62 4.71
N ALA A 205 5.26 18.85 4.90
CA ALA A 205 5.10 19.57 6.17
C ALA A 205 3.62 19.78 6.51
N VAL A 206 2.81 20.22 5.54
CA VAL A 206 1.37 20.43 5.72
C VAL A 206 0.65 19.12 5.99
N SER A 207 0.89 18.06 5.23
CA SER A 207 0.25 16.76 5.44
C SER A 207 0.60 16.17 6.82
N ALA A 208 1.85 16.31 7.28
CA ALA A 208 2.26 15.83 8.60
C ALA A 208 1.62 16.63 9.74
N LEU A 209 1.43 17.94 9.59
CA LEU A 209 0.69 18.76 10.56
C LEU A 209 -0.80 18.44 10.53
N ASP A 210 -1.39 18.26 9.35
CA ASP A 210 -2.82 18.01 9.17
C ASP A 210 -3.24 16.72 9.87
N ILE A 211 -2.48 15.62 9.72
CA ILE A 211 -2.79 14.38 10.44
C ILE A 211 -2.69 14.54 11.97
N GLN A 212 -1.75 15.36 12.48
CA GLN A 212 -1.68 15.64 13.92
C GLN A 212 -2.89 16.43 14.42
N ILE A 213 -3.45 17.34 13.60
CA ILE A 213 -4.71 18.04 13.91
C ILE A 213 -5.87 17.06 13.90
N GLN A 214 -6.00 16.27 12.82
CA GLN A 214 -7.11 15.34 12.62
C GLN A 214 -7.19 14.31 13.75
N LYS A 215 -6.05 13.83 14.26
CA LYS A 215 -5.97 12.89 15.38
C LYS A 215 -5.93 13.58 16.76
N GLY A 216 -6.24 14.87 16.81
CA GLY A 216 -6.40 15.65 18.05
C GLY A 216 -5.12 15.88 18.87
N HIS A 217 -3.94 15.66 18.29
CA HIS A 217 -2.67 15.83 19.00
C HIS A 217 -2.32 17.32 19.17
N ILE A 218 -2.54 18.13 18.13
CA ILE A 218 -2.36 19.58 18.16
C ILE A 218 -3.63 20.30 17.69
N GLY A 219 -3.81 21.55 18.10
CA GLY A 219 -4.87 22.40 17.59
C GLY A 219 -4.51 23.11 16.28
N GLU A 220 -5.51 23.58 15.55
CA GLU A 220 -5.32 24.35 14.29
C GLU A 220 -4.40 25.57 14.48
N PHE A 221 -4.54 26.29 15.60
CA PHE A 221 -3.70 27.46 15.89
C PHE A 221 -2.23 27.11 16.09
N GLU A 222 -1.96 25.99 16.76
CA GLU A 222 -0.59 25.51 16.94
C GLU A 222 0.00 25.07 15.59
N ALA A 223 -0.77 24.32 14.80
CA ALA A 223 -0.34 23.91 13.46
C ALA A 223 -0.03 25.10 12.54
N MET A 224 -0.84 26.18 12.60
CA MET A 224 -0.54 27.41 11.88
C MET A 224 0.78 28.05 12.34
N SER A 225 1.03 28.11 13.66
CA SER A 225 2.29 28.63 14.20
C SER A 225 3.49 27.82 13.72
N ARG A 226 3.43 26.48 13.83
CA ARG A 226 4.49 25.57 13.36
C ARG A 226 4.72 25.70 11.84
N LEU A 227 3.65 25.88 11.07
CA LEU A 227 3.77 26.11 9.62
C LEU A 227 4.44 27.45 9.30
N ASP A 228 4.18 28.50 10.09
CA ASP A 228 4.86 29.78 9.93
C ASP A 228 6.33 29.68 10.27
N GLU A 229 6.71 29.03 11.38
CA GLU A 229 8.10 28.72 11.72
C GLU A 229 8.82 27.96 10.59
N TRP A 230 8.15 26.96 10.02
CA TRP A 230 8.66 26.22 8.86
C TRP A 230 8.89 27.14 7.64
N LYS A 231 7.95 28.06 7.34
CA LYS A 231 8.12 29.04 6.25
C LYS A 231 9.31 29.95 6.50
N GLU A 232 9.51 30.39 7.74
CA GLU A 232 10.67 31.23 8.10
C GLU A 232 12.00 30.50 7.89
N LYS A 233 12.04 29.19 8.19
CA LYS A 233 13.24 28.36 8.02
C LYS A 233 13.60 28.10 6.55
N TYR A 234 12.61 27.97 5.66
CA TYR A 234 12.83 27.43 4.31
C TYR A 234 12.41 28.33 3.14
N LEU A 235 11.60 29.37 3.36
CA LEU A 235 11.08 30.24 2.30
C LEU A 235 11.52 31.72 2.42
N LYS A 236 12.10 32.12 3.55
CA LYS A 236 12.75 33.43 3.72
C LYS A 236 14.25 33.30 3.44
#